data_AF-L2GLG2-F1
#
_entry.id   AF-L2GLG2-F1
#
_cell.length_a   1.000
_cell.length_b   1.000
_cell.length_c   1.000
_cell.angle_alpha   90.00
_cell.angle_beta   90.00
_cell.angle_gamma   90.00
#
_symmetry.space_group_name_H-M   'P 1'
#
loop_
_entity.id
_entity.type
_entity.pdbx_description
1 polymer ?
#
loop_
_entity_poly.entity_id
_entity_poly.type
_entity_poly.pdbx_seq_one_letter_code
_entity_poly.pdbx_strand_id
1 'polypeptide(L)'
;MALQKDHFLTQLFFLRPTEEHLKSLALYLKAFEDDFGTIKEGIEYTHHVSSIHHRITLYYLINELLNMRISQKLKAELKNFTKEKFHKDIQLSLGYETLNKRILELESVWRHKRTIGFGDKYNLEEVISKIKESFYDRAKFIEVLKELLEQCKHPEN
;
A
#
# COMPACT_ATOMS: atom_id res chain seq x y z
N MET A 1 -26.20 -13.18 3.61
CA MET A 1 -25.52 -14.20 4.44
C MET A 1 -24.36 -13.50 5.14
N ALA A 2 -24.12 -13.75 6.43
CA ALA A 2 -23.04 -13.10 7.17
C ALA A 2 -21.71 -13.85 6.98
N LEU A 3 -20.60 -13.13 7.00
CA LEU A 3 -19.26 -13.71 6.89
C LEU A 3 -18.90 -14.45 8.19
N GLN A 4 -18.47 -15.71 8.10
CA GLN A 4 -18.00 -16.45 9.28
C GLN A 4 -16.60 -15.96 9.68
N LYS A 5 -16.52 -15.19 10.78
CA LYS A 5 -15.29 -14.50 11.21
C LYS A 5 -14.10 -15.42 11.39
N ASP A 6 -14.25 -16.55 12.09
CA ASP A 6 -13.14 -17.47 12.38
C ASP A 6 -12.58 -18.12 11.12
N HIS A 7 -13.45 -18.52 10.20
CA HIS A 7 -13.03 -19.08 8.92
C HIS A 7 -12.30 -18.01 8.09
N PHE A 8 -12.86 -16.81 7.98
CA PHE A 8 -12.25 -15.69 7.28
C PHE A 8 -10.87 -15.33 7.84
N LEU A 9 -10.74 -15.17 9.16
CA LEU A 9 -9.47 -14.87 9.81
C LEU A 9 -8.46 -15.99 9.56
N THR A 10 -8.88 -17.25 9.62
CA THR A 10 -8.03 -18.40 9.29
C THR A 10 -7.50 -18.30 7.85
N GLN A 11 -8.36 -17.96 6.87
CA GLN A 11 -7.93 -17.76 5.48
C GLN A 11 -6.92 -16.62 5.35
N LEU A 12 -7.10 -15.52 6.09
CA LEU A 12 -6.14 -14.41 6.10
C LEU A 12 -4.82 -14.82 6.74
N PHE A 13 -4.81 -15.50 7.88
CA PHE A 13 -3.59 -15.93 8.56
C PHE A 13 -2.74 -16.90 7.72
N PHE A 14 -3.39 -17.78 6.97
CA PHE A 14 -2.72 -18.75 6.10
C PHE A 14 -2.59 -18.28 4.65
N LEU A 15 -2.81 -16.98 4.39
CA LEU A 15 -2.73 -16.40 3.06
C LEU A 15 -1.35 -16.66 2.43
N ARG A 16 -1.36 -17.17 1.20
CA ARG A 16 -0.14 -17.46 0.42
C ARG A 16 -0.06 -16.52 -0.78
N PRO A 17 1.15 -16.11 -1.19
CA PRO A 17 1.34 -15.21 -2.34
C PRO A 17 1.23 -15.94 -3.68
N THR A 18 0.37 -16.96 -3.79
CA THR A 18 0.09 -17.63 -5.07
C THR A 18 -1.13 -17.00 -5.71
N GLU A 19 -1.07 -16.82 -7.03
CA GLU A 19 -2.15 -16.17 -7.79
C GLU A 19 -3.51 -16.86 -7.59
N GLU A 20 -3.52 -18.19 -7.61
CA GLU A 20 -4.73 -19.00 -7.39
C GLU A 20 -5.35 -18.73 -6.00
N HIS A 21 -4.51 -18.73 -4.95
CA HIS A 21 -5.01 -18.54 -3.59
C HIS A 21 -5.52 -17.12 -3.36
N LEU A 22 -4.78 -16.12 -3.85
CA LEU A 22 -5.19 -14.71 -3.78
C LEU A 22 -6.52 -14.47 -4.51
N LYS A 23 -6.67 -15.01 -5.73
CA LYS A 23 -7.90 -14.89 -6.51
C LYS A 23 -9.08 -15.61 -5.86
N SER A 24 -8.85 -16.83 -5.37
CA SER A 24 -9.89 -17.61 -4.68
C SER A 24 -10.40 -16.89 -3.44
N LEU A 25 -9.50 -16.37 -2.60
CA LEU A 25 -9.89 -15.61 -1.41
C LEU A 25 -10.55 -14.28 -1.78
N ALA A 26 -10.07 -13.56 -2.80
CA ALA A 26 -10.70 -12.34 -3.27
C ALA A 26 -12.14 -12.59 -3.79
N LEU A 27 -12.37 -13.69 -4.51
CA LEU A 27 -13.71 -14.10 -4.94
C LEU A 27 -14.62 -14.42 -3.75
N TYR A 28 -14.10 -15.12 -2.74
CA TYR A 28 -14.82 -15.39 -1.50
C TYR A 28 -15.23 -14.07 -0.82
N LEU A 29 -14.30 -13.14 -0.60
CA LEU A 29 -14.61 -11.87 0.06
C LEU A 29 -15.57 -11.00 -0.75
N LYS A 30 -15.47 -11.02 -2.07
CA LYS A 30 -16.43 -10.35 -2.95
C LYS A 30 -17.86 -10.90 -2.76
N ALA A 31 -18.03 -12.20 -2.55
CA ALA A 31 -19.35 -12.79 -2.30
C ALA A 31 -20.00 -12.31 -0.99
N PHE A 32 -19.21 -11.75 -0.07
CA PHE A 32 -19.65 -11.19 1.20
C PHE A 32 -19.41 -9.68 1.30
N GLU A 33 -19.36 -8.96 0.17
CA GLU A 33 -19.01 -7.53 0.14
C GLU A 33 -19.98 -6.61 0.92
N ASP A 34 -21.19 -7.08 1.22
CA ASP A 34 -22.15 -6.40 2.09
C ASP A 34 -21.69 -6.37 3.56
N ASP A 35 -20.86 -7.33 3.96
CA ASP A 35 -20.22 -7.42 5.28
C ASP A 35 -18.83 -6.75 5.28
N PHE A 36 -18.70 -5.62 4.56
CA PHE A 36 -17.45 -4.88 4.39
C PHE A 36 -16.81 -4.49 5.74
N GLY A 37 -17.61 -4.30 6.80
CA GLY A 37 -17.12 -4.00 8.14
C GLY A 37 -16.27 -5.13 8.70
N THR A 38 -16.78 -6.36 8.65
CA THR A 38 -16.03 -7.55 9.09
C THR A 38 -14.80 -7.77 8.22
N ILE A 39 -14.92 -7.60 6.89
CA ILE A 39 -13.77 -7.75 5.96
C ILE A 39 -12.65 -6.77 6.33
N LYS A 40 -12.99 -5.50 6.55
CA LYS A 40 -12.04 -4.47 6.96
C LYS A 40 -11.37 -4.82 8.28
N GLU A 41 -12.16 -5.13 9.31
CA GLU A 41 -11.66 -5.49 10.65
C GLU A 41 -10.67 -6.66 10.58
N GLY A 42 -10.97 -7.70 9.81
CA GLY A 42 -10.07 -8.85 9.68
C GLY A 42 -8.78 -8.50 8.94
N ILE A 43 -8.84 -7.70 7.87
CA ILE A 43 -7.64 -7.22 7.17
C ILE A 43 -6.77 -6.36 8.12
N GLU A 44 -7.38 -5.45 8.86
CA GLU A 44 -6.68 -4.59 9.84
C GLU A 44 -6.03 -5.40 10.95
N TYR A 45 -6.77 -6.34 11.53
CA TYR A 45 -6.27 -7.22 12.57
C TYR A 45 -5.11 -8.10 12.07
N THR A 46 -5.29 -8.80 10.95
CA THR A 46 -4.23 -9.66 10.39
C THR A 46 -3.01 -8.83 10.02
N HIS A 47 -3.18 -7.64 9.44
CA HIS A 47 -2.06 -6.74 9.14
C HIS A 47 -1.27 -6.37 10.40
N HIS A 48 -1.96 -5.96 11.45
CA HIS A 48 -1.35 -5.53 12.71
C HIS A 48 -0.42 -6.60 13.30
N VAL A 49 -0.89 -7.85 13.37
CA VAL A 49 -0.17 -8.97 13.99
C VAL A 49 0.84 -9.65 13.06
N SER A 50 0.87 -9.27 11.78
CA SER A 50 1.67 -9.94 10.75
C SER A 50 3.07 -9.36 10.57
N SER A 51 3.98 -10.20 10.08
CA SER A 51 5.30 -9.77 9.60
C SER A 51 5.20 -8.98 8.29
N ILE A 52 6.25 -8.23 7.94
CA ILE A 52 6.28 -7.45 6.70
C ILE A 52 6.05 -8.31 5.44
N HIS A 53 6.58 -9.55 5.42
CA HIS A 53 6.33 -10.50 4.33
C HIS A 53 4.84 -10.77 4.13
N HIS A 54 4.12 -11.02 5.23
CA HIS A 54 2.70 -11.34 5.16
C HIS A 54 1.85 -10.09 4.90
N ARG A 55 2.22 -8.92 5.44
CA ARG A 55 1.58 -7.64 5.11
C ARG A 55 1.65 -7.31 3.62
N ILE A 56 2.80 -7.55 2.97
CA ILE A 56 2.93 -7.42 1.51
C ILE A 56 1.99 -8.39 0.78
N THR A 57 1.84 -9.61 1.29
CA THR A 57 0.88 -10.59 0.73
C THR A 57 -0.57 -10.10 0.87
N LEU A 58 -0.94 -9.48 1.99
CA LEU A 58 -2.25 -8.85 2.16
C LEU A 58 -2.47 -7.72 1.13
N TYR A 59 -1.46 -6.92 0.82
CA TYR A 59 -1.58 -5.88 -0.21
C TYR A 59 -1.84 -6.46 -1.61
N TYR A 60 -1.27 -7.63 -1.93
CA TYR A 60 -1.62 -8.33 -3.17
C TYR A 60 -3.08 -8.82 -3.18
N LEU A 61 -3.59 -9.32 -2.05
CA LEU A 61 -5.02 -9.67 -1.92
C LEU A 61 -5.91 -8.44 -2.12
N ILE A 62 -5.57 -7.32 -1.49
CA ILE A 62 -6.28 -6.05 -1.66
C ILE A 62 -6.26 -5.61 -3.12
N ASN A 63 -5.11 -5.75 -3.80
CA ASN A 63 -5.03 -5.46 -5.24
C ASN A 63 -5.98 -6.32 -6.06
N GLU A 64 -6.06 -7.63 -5.80
CA GLU A 64 -7.03 -8.51 -6.47
C GLU A 64 -8.47 -8.04 -6.25
N LEU A 65 -8.84 -7.70 -5.01
CA LEU A 65 -10.16 -7.15 -4.71
C LEU A 65 -10.46 -5.83 -5.44
N LEU A 66 -9.48 -4.91 -5.50
CA LEU A 66 -9.63 -3.62 -6.18
C LEU A 66 -9.74 -3.75 -7.70
N ASN A 67 -9.20 -4.82 -8.28
CA ASN A 67 -9.34 -5.15 -9.71
C ASN A 67 -10.70 -5.79 -10.03
N MET A 68 -11.43 -6.28 -9.03
CA MET A 68 -12.77 -6.83 -9.20
C MET A 68 -13.85 -5.74 -9.15
N ARG A 69 -15.02 -6.06 -9.71
CA ARG A 69 -16.24 -5.27 -9.52
C ARG A 69 -16.82 -5.54 -8.13
N ILE A 70 -16.37 -4.78 -7.14
CA ILE A 70 -16.86 -4.79 -5.76
C ILE A 70 -17.67 -3.53 -5.42
N SER A 71 -18.38 -3.55 -4.29
CA SER A 71 -19.14 -2.41 -3.76
C SER A 71 -18.25 -1.18 -3.57
N GLN A 72 -18.79 0.01 -3.83
CA GLN A 72 -18.02 1.26 -3.68
C GLN A 72 -17.57 1.49 -2.24
N LYS A 73 -18.36 1.01 -1.27
CA LYS A 73 -18.06 1.12 0.15
C LYS A 73 -16.84 0.27 0.52
N LEU A 74 -16.83 -1.01 0.15
CA LEU A 74 -15.67 -1.88 0.36
C LEU A 74 -14.44 -1.32 -0.37
N LYS A 75 -14.60 -0.87 -1.61
CA LYS A 75 -13.52 -0.26 -2.39
C LYS A 75 -12.91 0.97 -1.69
N ALA A 76 -13.74 1.84 -1.12
CA ALA A 76 -13.28 3.03 -0.40
C ALA A 76 -12.51 2.65 0.88
N GLU A 77 -13.04 1.73 1.68
CA GLU A 77 -12.39 1.26 2.91
C GLU A 77 -11.02 0.63 2.62
N LEU A 78 -10.93 -0.25 1.62
CA LEU A 78 -9.67 -0.88 1.23
C LEU A 78 -8.63 0.15 0.79
N LYS A 79 -9.04 1.15 -0.01
CA LYS A 79 -8.15 2.24 -0.43
C LYS A 79 -7.67 3.07 0.75
N ASN A 80 -8.56 3.40 1.69
CA ASN A 80 -8.21 4.20 2.87
C ASN A 80 -7.22 3.44 3.76
N PHE A 81 -7.50 2.17 4.04
CA PHE A 81 -6.58 1.30 4.77
C PHE A 81 -5.21 1.24 4.11
N THR A 82 -5.15 1.01 2.79
CA THR A 82 -3.88 0.96 2.07
C THR A 82 -3.14 2.30 2.16
N LYS A 83 -3.80 3.43 1.93
CA LYS A 83 -3.15 4.75 2.05
C LYS A 83 -2.56 5.01 3.43
N GLU A 84 -3.26 4.58 4.48
CA GLU A 84 -2.84 4.80 5.87
C GLU A 84 -1.62 3.95 6.26
N LYS A 85 -1.58 2.68 5.84
CA LYS A 85 -0.57 1.71 6.30
C LYS A 85 0.61 1.55 5.35
N PHE A 86 0.38 1.67 4.04
CA PHE A 86 1.34 1.23 3.02
C PHE A 86 2.68 1.95 3.09
N HIS A 87 2.70 3.27 3.31
CA HIS A 87 3.96 4.01 3.38
C HIS A 87 4.82 3.60 4.59
N LYS A 88 4.20 3.28 5.73
CA LYS A 88 4.92 2.76 6.90
C LYS A 88 5.55 1.40 6.60
N ASP A 89 4.85 0.54 5.87
CA ASP A 89 5.39 -0.77 5.48
C ASP A 89 6.49 -0.68 4.41
N ILE A 90 6.47 0.33 3.52
CA ILE A 90 7.62 0.61 2.64
C ILE A 90 8.87 0.85 3.48
N GLN A 91 8.79 1.70 4.51
CA GLN A 91 9.93 1.97 5.40
C GLN A 91 10.42 0.69 6.11
N LEU A 92 9.50 -0.14 6.60
CA LEU A 92 9.85 -1.42 7.25
C LEU A 92 10.49 -2.43 6.29
N SER A 93 10.14 -2.38 5.00
CA SER A 93 10.70 -3.27 3.98
C SER A 93 12.12 -2.92 3.55
N LEU A 94 12.64 -1.73 3.87
CA LEU A 94 13.97 -1.27 3.41
C LEU A 94 15.10 -2.21 3.84
N GLY A 95 14.96 -2.89 4.99
CA GLY A 95 15.91 -3.91 5.45
C GLY A 95 15.90 -5.21 4.65
N TYR A 96 14.97 -5.37 3.70
CA TYR A 96 14.72 -6.59 2.94
C TYR A 96 14.61 -6.26 1.45
N GLU A 97 15.74 -6.19 0.74
CA GLU A 97 15.82 -5.75 -0.67
C GLU A 97 14.74 -6.35 -1.58
N THR A 98 14.57 -7.68 -1.54
CA THR A 98 13.57 -8.37 -2.37
C THR A 98 12.13 -7.96 -2.04
N LEU A 99 11.82 -7.70 -0.76
CA LEU A 99 10.49 -7.25 -0.35
C LEU A 99 10.26 -5.79 -0.69
N ASN A 100 11.28 -4.96 -0.51
CA ASN A 100 11.23 -3.56 -0.89
C ASN A 100 10.95 -3.39 -2.38
N LYS A 101 11.62 -4.18 -3.22
CA LYS A 101 11.34 -4.20 -4.66
C LYS A 101 9.88 -4.57 -4.96
N ARG A 102 9.37 -5.63 -4.33
CA ARG A 102 7.98 -6.09 -4.51
C ARG A 102 6.93 -5.06 -4.11
N ILE A 103 7.11 -4.41 -2.96
CA ILE A 103 6.16 -3.40 -2.48
C ILE A 103 6.18 -2.15 -3.36
N LEU A 104 7.36 -1.72 -3.84
CA LEU A 104 7.49 -0.59 -4.78
C LEU A 104 6.92 -0.91 -6.17
N GLU A 105 7.09 -2.13 -6.66
CA GLU A 105 6.44 -2.60 -7.90
C GLU A 105 4.92 -2.51 -7.78
N LEU A 106 4.35 -2.92 -6.63
CA LEU A 106 2.92 -2.83 -6.38
C LEU A 106 2.44 -1.36 -6.33
N GLU A 107 3.21 -0.47 -5.71
CA GLU A 107 2.94 0.97 -5.73
C GLU A 107 2.89 1.52 -7.15
N SER A 108 3.88 1.17 -7.97
CA SER A 108 3.98 1.59 -9.36
C SER A 108 2.76 1.15 -10.17
N VAL A 109 2.32 -0.10 -10.00
CA VAL A 109 1.08 -0.61 -10.62
C VAL A 109 -0.13 0.21 -10.22
N TRP A 110 -0.27 0.54 -8.93
CA TRP A 110 -1.40 1.33 -8.44
C TRP A 110 -1.39 2.78 -8.95
N ARG A 111 -0.22 3.41 -9.04
CA ARG A 111 -0.06 4.75 -9.62
C ARG A 111 -0.40 4.74 -11.11
N HIS A 112 0.17 3.80 -11.87
CA HIS A 112 -0.05 3.69 -13.31
C HIS A 112 -1.52 3.44 -13.66
N LYS A 113 -2.18 2.53 -12.94
CA LYS A 113 -3.61 2.22 -13.13
C LYS A 113 -4.56 3.23 -12.48
N ARG A 114 -4.03 4.23 -11.76
CA ARG A 114 -4.79 5.16 -10.91
C ARG A 114 -5.73 4.44 -9.93
N THR A 115 -5.35 3.24 -9.49
CA THR A 115 -6.13 2.42 -8.56
C THR A 115 -6.11 3.05 -7.19
N ILE A 116 -4.94 3.46 -6.71
CA ILE A 116 -4.73 4.14 -5.44
C ILE A 116 -3.92 5.39 -5.70
N GLY A 117 -4.51 6.55 -5.39
CA GLY A 117 -3.78 7.82 -5.40
C GLY A 117 -3.05 7.98 -4.09
N PHE A 118 -1.75 7.68 -4.09
CA PHE A 118 -0.82 8.20 -3.11
C PHE A 118 -0.48 9.60 -3.61
N GLY A 119 -1.00 10.65 -2.97
CA GLY A 119 -0.77 12.03 -3.43
C GLY A 119 0.69 12.21 -3.82
N ASP A 120 0.93 12.82 -4.98
CA ASP A 120 2.30 13.15 -5.39
C ASP A 120 2.79 14.18 -4.38
N LYS A 121 3.56 13.68 -3.41
CA LYS A 121 4.01 14.46 -2.25
C LYS A 121 4.94 15.60 -2.69
N TYR A 122 5.45 15.51 -3.92
CA TYR A 122 6.37 16.46 -4.52
C TYR A 122 6.06 16.64 -6.00
N ASN A 123 6.14 17.88 -6.46
CA ASN A 123 6.25 18.16 -7.88
C ASN A 123 7.65 17.74 -8.34
N LEU A 124 7.76 16.57 -8.96
CA LEU A 124 9.02 16.02 -9.46
C LEU A 124 9.74 16.97 -10.43
N GLU A 125 9.01 17.75 -11.22
CA GLU A 125 9.61 18.73 -12.12
C GLU A 125 10.27 19.88 -11.36
N GLU A 126 9.64 20.33 -10.27
CA GLU A 126 10.19 21.37 -9.39
C GLU A 126 11.45 20.88 -8.66
N VAL A 127 11.43 19.64 -8.14
CA VAL A 127 12.59 19.01 -7.50
C VAL A 127 13.74 18.85 -8.48
N ILE A 128 13.45 18.39 -9.70
CA ILE A 128 14.46 18.25 -10.76
C ILE A 128 15.01 19.62 -11.18
N SER A 129 14.19 20.67 -11.24
CA SER A 129 14.65 22.03 -11.54
C SER A 129 15.62 22.53 -10.46
N LYS A 130 15.26 22.42 -9.18
CA LYS A 130 16.10 22.83 -8.04
C LYS A 130 17.44 22.10 -8.01
N ILE A 131 17.46 20.81 -8.34
CA ILE A 131 18.69 20.02 -8.46
C ILE A 131 19.54 20.49 -9.65
N LYS A 132 18.94 20.71 -10.82
CA LYS A 132 19.66 21.20 -12.00
C LYS A 132 20.27 22.59 -11.80
N GLU A 133 19.54 23.49 -11.14
CA GLU A 133 19.97 24.86 -10.84
C GLU A 133 21.07 24.95 -9.77
N SER A 134 21.33 23.85 -9.06
CA SER A 134 22.37 23.76 -8.04
C SER A 134 23.55 22.88 -8.45
N PHE A 135 23.51 22.24 -9.62
CA PHE A 135 24.48 21.21 -10.02
C PHE A 135 25.94 21.69 -10.10
N TYR A 136 26.15 22.97 -10.40
CA TYR A 136 27.48 23.58 -10.54
C TYR A 136 27.96 24.27 -9.26
N ASP A 137 27.15 24.29 -8.20
CA ASP A 137 27.50 24.88 -6.91
C ASP A 137 27.27 23.85 -5.79
N ARG A 138 28.38 23.32 -5.28
CA ARG A 138 28.36 22.30 -4.23
C ARG A 138 27.66 22.75 -2.95
N ALA A 139 27.80 24.03 -2.56
CA ALA A 139 27.17 24.53 -1.34
C ALA A 139 25.65 24.61 -1.54
N LYS A 140 25.23 25.20 -2.66
CA LYS A 140 23.82 25.31 -3.04
C LYS A 140 23.16 23.94 -3.22
N PHE A 141 23.87 22.97 -3.79
CA PHE A 141 23.38 21.59 -3.93
C PHE A 141 23.14 20.92 -2.58
N ILE A 142 24.07 21.11 -1.63
CA ILE A 142 23.92 20.58 -0.27
C ILE A 142 22.73 21.23 0.45
N GLU A 143 22.50 22.53 0.27
CA GLU A 143 21.33 23.22 0.84
C GLU A 143 20.01 22.71 0.24
N VAL A 144 19.92 22.57 -1.08
CA VAL A 144 18.75 22.00 -1.76
C VAL A 144 18.47 20.58 -1.25
N LEU A 145 19.50 19.74 -1.11
CA LEU A 145 19.32 18.40 -0.55
C LEU A 145 18.85 18.43 0.92
N LYS A 146 19.33 19.36 1.73
CA LYS A 146 18.89 19.52 3.12
C LYS A 146 17.44 19.96 3.21
N GLU A 147 17.02 20.95 2.41
CA GLU A 147 15.62 21.39 2.34
C GLU A 147 14.70 20.23 1.92
N LEU A 148 15.08 19.48 0.88
CA LEU A 148 14.32 18.32 0.42
C LEU A 148 14.26 17.21 1.49
N LEU A 149 15.34 17.00 2.24
CA LEU A 149 15.39 16.05 3.35
C LEU A 149 14.55 16.51 4.55
N GLU A 150 14.47 17.81 4.83
CA GLU A 150 13.60 18.35 5.89
C GLU A 150 12.12 18.25 5.53
N GLN A 151 11.76 18.54 4.28
CA GLN A 151 10.40 18.30 3.75
C GLN A 151 10.01 16.82 3.82
N CYS A 152 10.98 15.91 3.72
CA CYS A 152 10.76 14.48 3.95
C CYS A 152 10.54 14.11 5.42
N LYS A 153 11.09 14.88 6.38
CA LYS A 153 11.06 14.60 7.83
C LYS A 153 9.85 15.18 8.56
N HIS A 154 9.27 16.27 8.07
CA HIS A 154 8.06 16.86 8.63
C HIS A 154 6.86 16.60 7.71
N PRO A 155 6.14 15.47 7.88
CA PRO A 155 4.84 15.30 7.28
C PRO A 155 3.87 16.23 8.03
N GLU A 156 3.71 17.46 7.57
CA GLU A 156 2.65 18.32 8.10
C GLU A 156 1.28 17.70 7.71
N ASN A 157 0.58 17.24 8.76
CA ASN A 157 -0.86 16.99 8.94
C ASN A 157 -1.73 16.65 7.72
#